data_AF-A0A0G0NJM3-F1
#
_entry.id   AF-A0A0G0NJM3-F1
#
_cell.length_a   1.000
_cell.length_b   1.000
_cell.length_c   1.000
_cell.angle_alpha   90.00
_cell.angle_beta   90.00
_cell.angle_gamma   90.00
#
_symmetry.space_group_name_H-M   'P 1'
#
loop_
_entity.id
_entity.type
_entity.pdbx_description
1 polymer ?
#
loop_
_entity_poly.entity_id
_entity_poly.type
_entity_poly.pdbx_seq_one_letter_code
_entity_poly.pdbx_strand_id
1 'polypeptide(L)'
;MKLKALFLSAVFLIVAGFSYLPVVSSDELDDITKQLNDLTNSLSQSKAATAPLEAQLNSIRGRVSSIEQEIPAKQKSIDDGYKRLEKQQGILNKTIRAFYVKTYYSSPFLIFLSAGDASEITQILAYQKATADHDKLTITNIALFIQGLEKKKKTLEEEKRKLAVVKADLDKIVG
;
A
#
# COMPACT_ATOMS: atom_id res chain seq x y z
N MET A 1 43.29 8.90 8.75
CA MET A 1 42.13 8.16 9.32
C MET A 1 40.87 9.00 9.54
N LYS A 2 40.89 10.34 9.49
CA LYS A 2 39.69 11.17 9.78
C LYS A 2 38.65 11.28 8.65
N LEU A 3 39.05 11.08 7.39
CA LEU A 3 38.16 11.25 6.23
C LEU A 3 37.22 10.05 5.99
N LYS A 4 37.64 8.83 6.36
CA LYS A 4 36.82 7.60 6.25
C LYS A 4 35.71 7.55 7.31
N ALA A 5 35.94 8.13 8.50
CA ALA A 5 34.94 8.22 9.55
C ALA A 5 33.80 9.21 9.20
N LEU A 6 34.10 10.27 8.44
CA LEU A 6 33.12 11.24 7.97
C LEU A 6 32.21 10.66 6.87
N PHE A 7 32.75 9.78 6.02
CA PHE A 7 31.98 9.11 4.98
C PHE A 7 31.07 8.00 5.53
N LEU A 8 31.52 7.27 6.57
CA LEU A 8 30.68 6.27 7.26
C LEU A 8 29.52 6.92 8.03
N SER A 9 29.75 8.10 8.61
CA SER A 9 28.73 8.90 9.31
C SER A 9 27.65 9.44 8.34
N ALA A 10 28.04 9.89 7.15
CA ALA A 10 27.10 10.39 6.14
C ALA A 10 26.20 9.29 5.56
N VAL A 11 26.69 8.05 5.45
CA VAL A 11 25.89 6.92 4.96
C VAL A 11 24.89 6.43 6.02
N PHE A 12 25.22 6.55 7.31
CA PHE A 12 24.30 6.17 8.40
C PHE A 12 23.10 7.14 8.52
N LEU A 13 23.29 8.43 8.23
CA LEU A 13 22.21 9.43 8.25
C LEU A 13 21.23 9.30 7.08
N ILE A 14 21.65 8.73 5.94
CA ILE A 14 20.77 8.54 4.78
C ILE A 14 19.91 7.28 4.92
N VAL A 15 20.40 6.26 5.64
CA VAL A 15 19.62 5.04 5.95
C VAL A 15 18.60 5.27 7.06
N ALA A 16 18.88 6.18 8.00
CA ALA A 16 17.93 6.56 9.05
C ALA A 16 16.72 7.38 8.54
N GLY A 17 16.81 7.98 7.34
CA GLY A 17 15.76 8.84 6.78
C GLY A 17 14.65 8.12 6.00
N PHE A 18 14.77 6.82 5.76
CA PHE A 18 13.85 6.08 4.85
C PHE A 18 12.77 5.25 5.55
N SER A 19 12.63 5.36 6.87
CA SER A 19 11.64 4.61 7.65
C SER A 19 10.52 5.51 8.16
N TYR A 20 9.77 6.14 7.25
CA TYR A 20 8.44 6.67 7.55
C TYR A 20 7.47 6.21 6.45
N LEU A 21 7.21 4.90 6.43
CA LEU A 21 5.96 4.40 5.86
C LEU A 21 4.89 4.59 6.93
N PRO A 22 3.76 5.28 6.65
CA PRO A 22 2.62 5.23 7.55
C PRO A 22 2.15 3.78 7.59
N VAL A 23 2.41 3.12 8.71
CA VAL A 23 1.73 1.88 9.11
C VAL A 23 0.27 2.28 9.29
N VAL A 24 -0.57 1.93 8.30
CA VAL A 24 -2.02 2.00 8.46
C VAL A 24 -2.40 0.93 9.48
N SER A 25 -2.91 1.42 10.59
CA SER A 25 -3.09 0.73 11.86
C SER A 25 -4.33 -0.17 11.83
N SER A 26 -4.13 -1.49 11.81
CA SER A 26 -5.13 -2.47 12.29
C SER A 26 -5.24 -2.43 13.83
N ASP A 27 -4.34 -1.71 14.50
CA ASP A 27 -4.18 -1.67 15.95
C ASP A 27 -5.42 -1.07 16.61
N GLU A 28 -6.05 -0.06 15.99
CA GLU A 28 -7.18 0.63 16.60
C GLU A 28 -8.43 -0.24 16.77
N LEU A 29 -8.78 -1.06 15.78
CA LEU A 29 -9.91 -1.99 15.87
C LEU A 29 -9.60 -3.16 16.81
N ASP A 30 -8.35 -3.63 16.84
CA ASP A 30 -7.94 -4.67 17.77
C ASP A 30 -7.94 -4.16 19.23
N ASP A 31 -7.53 -2.92 19.44
CA ASP A 31 -7.63 -2.24 20.73
C ASP A 31 -9.07 -1.96 21.14
N ILE A 32 -9.94 -1.57 20.21
CA ILE A 32 -11.39 -1.44 20.48
C ILE A 32 -11.96 -2.80 20.87
N THR A 33 -11.59 -3.87 20.18
CA THR A 33 -12.08 -5.24 20.48
C THR A 33 -11.64 -5.67 21.87
N LYS A 34 -10.39 -5.41 22.25
CA LYS A 34 -9.89 -5.68 23.62
C LYS A 34 -10.66 -4.87 24.66
N GLN A 35 -10.78 -3.56 24.46
CA GLN A 35 -11.52 -2.67 25.35
C GLN A 35 -12.98 -3.12 25.51
N LEU A 36 -13.62 -3.59 24.44
CA LEU A 36 -14.99 -4.09 24.46
C LEU A 36 -15.12 -5.40 25.25
N ASN A 37 -14.15 -6.31 25.10
CA ASN A 37 -14.11 -7.55 25.88
C ASN A 37 -13.89 -7.26 27.37
N ASP A 38 -12.96 -6.37 27.70
CA ASP A 38 -12.69 -5.94 29.08
C ASP A 38 -13.93 -5.26 29.68
N LEU A 39 -14.64 -4.46 28.88
CA LEU A 39 -15.89 -3.82 29.27
C LEU A 39 -17.01 -4.84 29.51
N THR A 40 -17.16 -5.83 28.63
CA THR A 40 -18.13 -6.92 28.77
C THR A 40 -17.91 -7.69 30.07
N ASN A 41 -16.66 -8.02 30.36
CA ASN A 41 -16.26 -8.70 31.59
C ASN A 41 -16.57 -7.83 32.82
N SER A 42 -16.26 -6.53 32.76
CA SER A 42 -16.50 -5.59 33.86
C SER A 42 -17.99 -5.33 34.12
N LEU A 43 -18.80 -5.27 33.05
CA LEU A 43 -20.26 -5.15 33.13
C LEU A 43 -20.88 -6.36 33.85
N SER A 44 -20.41 -7.57 33.55
CA SER A 44 -20.87 -8.79 34.24
C SER A 44 -20.54 -8.78 35.75
N GLN A 45 -19.46 -8.11 36.13
CA GLN A 45 -18.96 -8.05 37.51
C GLN A 45 -19.55 -6.87 38.30
N SER A 46 -20.05 -5.82 37.64
CA SER A 46 -20.40 -4.56 38.30
C SER A 46 -21.81 -4.04 37.92
N LYS A 47 -22.83 -4.61 38.54
CA LYS A 47 -24.18 -3.99 38.61
C LYS A 47 -24.24 -2.78 39.57
N ALA A 48 -23.13 -2.37 40.20
CA ALA A 48 -23.11 -1.35 41.26
C ALA A 48 -22.11 -0.18 41.05
N ALA A 49 -21.29 -0.17 39.99
CA ALA A 49 -20.35 0.94 39.71
C ALA A 49 -20.40 1.36 38.23
N THR A 50 -21.40 2.16 37.86
CA THR A 50 -21.76 2.47 36.45
C THR A 50 -21.01 3.65 35.83
N ALA A 51 -20.52 4.62 36.61
CA ALA A 51 -19.90 5.83 36.07
C ALA A 51 -18.62 5.63 35.21
N PRO A 52 -17.60 4.84 35.64
CA PRO A 52 -16.42 4.62 34.80
C PRO A 52 -16.69 3.73 33.58
N LEU A 53 -17.74 2.91 33.62
CA LEU A 53 -18.12 2.02 32.52
C LEU A 53 -18.85 2.80 31.40
N GLU A 54 -19.73 3.73 31.76
CA GLU A 54 -20.42 4.60 30.78
C GLU A 54 -19.43 5.48 30.00
N ALA A 55 -18.40 6.00 30.66
CA ALA A 55 -17.36 6.81 30.01
C ALA A 55 -16.58 6.00 28.95
N GLN A 56 -16.20 4.76 29.28
CA GLN A 56 -15.52 3.86 28.35
C GLN A 56 -16.41 3.48 27.17
N LEU A 57 -17.69 3.17 27.44
CA LEU A 57 -18.66 2.84 26.41
C LEU A 57 -18.88 4.00 25.43
N ASN A 58 -19.00 5.23 25.94
CA ASN A 58 -19.15 6.41 25.11
C ASN A 58 -17.90 6.70 24.28
N SER A 59 -16.70 6.47 24.84
CA SER A 59 -15.44 6.56 24.10
C SER A 59 -15.40 5.54 22.94
N ILE A 60 -15.77 4.28 23.21
CA ILE A 60 -15.82 3.23 22.18
C ILE A 60 -16.84 3.59 21.09
N ARG A 61 -18.04 4.07 21.45
CA ARG A 61 -19.03 4.55 20.48
C ARG A 61 -18.49 5.68 19.59
N GLY A 62 -17.76 6.62 20.19
CA GLY A 62 -17.11 7.70 19.45
C GLY A 62 -16.12 7.16 18.43
N ARG A 63 -15.24 6.23 18.84
CA ARG A 63 -14.27 5.59 17.94
C ARG A 63 -14.94 4.80 16.81
N VAL A 64 -15.98 4.03 17.13
CA VAL A 64 -16.77 3.29 16.13
C VAL A 64 -17.41 4.23 15.12
N SER A 65 -18.02 5.33 15.57
CA SER A 65 -18.61 6.33 14.68
C SER A 65 -17.58 6.99 13.78
N SER A 66 -16.37 7.27 14.28
CA SER A 66 -15.28 7.82 13.46
C SER A 66 -14.86 6.84 12.37
N ILE A 67 -14.66 5.56 12.74
CA ILE A 67 -14.30 4.51 11.79
C ILE A 67 -15.38 4.35 10.71
N GLU A 68 -16.66 4.36 11.10
CA GLU A 68 -17.78 4.31 10.16
C GLU A 68 -17.75 5.43 9.12
N GLN A 69 -17.35 6.64 9.53
CA GLN A 69 -17.23 7.79 8.63
C GLN A 69 -16.01 7.69 7.70
N GLU A 70 -14.96 6.98 8.11
CA GLU A 70 -13.76 6.76 7.28
C GLU A 70 -13.95 5.68 6.21
N ILE A 71 -14.79 4.65 6.46
CA ILE A 71 -15.02 3.54 5.53
C ILE A 71 -15.40 4.03 4.11
N PRO A 72 -16.34 4.96 3.91
CA PRO A 72 -16.66 5.51 2.58
C PRO A 72 -15.48 6.19 1.90
N ALA A 73 -14.65 6.92 2.65
CA ALA A 73 -13.47 7.59 2.10
C ALA A 73 -12.41 6.58 1.65
N LYS A 74 -12.16 5.54 2.45
CA LYS A 74 -11.28 4.41 2.09
C LYS A 74 -11.79 3.68 0.85
N GLN A 75 -13.09 3.39 0.78
CA GLN A 75 -13.72 2.76 -0.38
C GLN A 75 -13.55 3.61 -1.65
N LYS A 76 -13.86 4.91 -1.58
CA LYS A 76 -13.68 5.83 -2.71
C LYS A 76 -12.24 5.88 -3.21
N SER A 77 -11.27 5.91 -2.30
CA SER A 77 -9.85 5.91 -2.64
C SER A 77 -9.42 4.65 -3.40
N ILE A 78 -9.97 3.48 -3.02
CA ILE A 78 -9.76 2.20 -3.71
C ILE A 78 -10.43 2.22 -5.09
N ASP A 79 -11.67 2.68 -5.19
CA ASP A 79 -12.41 2.74 -6.45
C ASP A 79 -11.74 3.67 -7.47
N ASP A 80 -11.27 4.84 -7.02
CA ASP A 80 -10.49 5.75 -7.85
C ASP A 80 -9.12 5.15 -8.21
N GLY A 81 -8.59 4.29 -7.35
CA GLY A 81 -7.43 3.44 -7.64
C GLY A 81 -7.68 2.49 -8.80
N TYR A 82 -8.79 1.76 -8.79
CA TYR A 82 -9.16 0.86 -9.88
C TYR A 82 -9.42 1.60 -11.20
N LYS A 83 -10.06 2.78 -11.17
CA LYS A 83 -10.21 3.63 -12.37
C LYS A 83 -8.85 4.07 -12.94
N ARG A 84 -7.87 4.37 -12.08
CA ARG A 84 -6.49 4.66 -12.54
C ARG A 84 -5.82 3.42 -13.12
N LEU A 85 -6.02 2.26 -12.50
CA LEU A 85 -5.47 1.00 -13.00
C LEU A 85 -6.02 0.64 -14.38
N GLU A 86 -7.31 0.83 -14.63
CA GLU A 86 -7.94 0.60 -15.93
C GLU A 86 -7.26 1.41 -17.04
N LYS A 87 -6.97 2.69 -16.78
CA LYS A 87 -6.20 3.54 -17.70
C LYS A 87 -4.77 3.02 -17.90
N GLN A 88 -4.13 2.55 -16.84
CA GLN A 88 -2.77 2.00 -16.89
C GLN A 88 -2.71 0.63 -17.59
N GLN A 89 -3.79 -0.14 -17.61
CA GLN A 89 -3.83 -1.45 -18.25
C GLN A 89 -3.63 -1.35 -19.78
N GLY A 90 -4.17 -0.30 -20.40
CA GLY A 90 -3.90 -0.01 -21.81
C GLY A 90 -2.43 0.31 -22.08
N ILE A 91 -1.77 1.04 -21.18
CA ILE A 91 -0.34 1.34 -21.25
C ILE A 91 0.46 0.05 -21.08
N LEU A 92 0.16 -0.73 -20.04
CA LEU A 92 0.82 -1.99 -19.73
C LEU A 92 0.76 -2.96 -20.92
N ASN A 93 -0.41 -3.16 -21.52
CA ASN A 93 -0.59 -4.05 -22.66
C ASN A 93 0.24 -3.58 -23.87
N LYS A 94 0.25 -2.27 -24.14
CA LYS A 94 1.07 -1.69 -25.23
C LYS A 94 2.57 -1.86 -24.95
N THR A 95 3.00 -1.58 -23.72
CA THR A 95 4.40 -1.70 -23.29
C THR A 95 4.88 -3.14 -23.33
N ILE A 96 4.12 -4.10 -22.79
CA ILE A 96 4.46 -5.54 -22.86
C ILE A 96 4.54 -6.01 -24.31
N ARG A 97 3.56 -5.63 -25.15
CA ARG A 97 3.58 -5.98 -26.58
C ARG A 97 4.79 -5.36 -27.28
N ALA A 98 5.07 -4.08 -27.07
CA ALA A 98 6.20 -3.39 -27.68
C ALA A 98 7.54 -3.99 -27.24
N PHE A 99 7.68 -4.29 -25.95
CA PHE A 99 8.83 -4.99 -25.41
C PHE A 99 9.01 -6.36 -26.09
N TYR A 100 7.96 -7.19 -26.13
CA TYR A 100 8.03 -8.52 -26.74
C TYR A 100 8.36 -8.49 -28.23
N VAL A 101 7.69 -7.62 -29.01
CA VAL A 101 7.98 -7.42 -30.44
C VAL A 101 9.43 -6.98 -30.64
N LYS A 102 9.89 -5.98 -29.87
CA LYS A 102 11.28 -5.51 -29.98
C LYS A 102 12.27 -6.61 -29.61
N THR A 103 12.04 -7.37 -28.54
CA THR A 103 12.93 -8.47 -28.14
C THR A 103 12.92 -9.62 -29.15
N TYR A 104 11.77 -9.97 -29.73
CA TYR A 104 11.63 -11.09 -30.65
C TYR A 104 12.19 -10.79 -32.06
N TYR A 105 11.98 -9.59 -32.58
CA TYR A 105 12.43 -9.20 -33.93
C TYR A 105 13.77 -8.43 -33.95
N SER A 106 14.33 -8.09 -32.78
CA SER A 106 15.67 -7.49 -32.72
C SER A 106 16.73 -8.57 -32.94
N SER A 107 17.30 -8.62 -34.14
CA SER A 107 18.53 -9.37 -34.38
C SER A 107 19.73 -8.46 -34.11
N PRO A 108 20.56 -8.74 -33.08
CA PRO A 108 21.79 -7.99 -32.82
C PRO A 108 22.74 -8.00 -34.02
N PHE A 109 22.68 -9.06 -34.82
CA PHE A 109 23.49 -9.21 -36.02
C PHE A 109 23.07 -8.25 -37.13
N LEU A 110 21.77 -7.99 -37.30
CA LEU A 110 21.29 -7.01 -38.29
C LEU A 110 21.72 -5.59 -37.93
N ILE A 111 21.74 -5.24 -36.63
CA ILE A 111 22.22 -3.94 -36.15
C ILE A 111 23.71 -3.76 -36.50
N PHE A 112 24.51 -4.81 -36.32
CA PHE A 112 25.92 -4.81 -36.67
C PHE A 112 26.16 -4.65 -38.18
N LEU A 113 25.33 -5.28 -39.02
CA LEU A 113 25.42 -5.17 -40.48
C LEU A 113 24.92 -3.83 -41.04
N SER A 114 24.00 -3.16 -40.34
CA SER A 114 23.39 -1.90 -40.80
C SER A 114 24.12 -0.64 -40.36
N ALA A 115 25.01 -0.73 -39.37
CA ALA A 115 25.71 0.43 -38.83
C ALA A 115 26.97 0.76 -39.64
N GLY A 116 27.23 2.06 -39.84
CA GLY A 116 28.39 2.58 -40.55
C GLY A 116 29.69 2.48 -39.75
N ASP A 117 29.62 2.49 -38.41
CA ASP A 117 30.78 2.33 -37.52
C ASP A 117 30.42 1.80 -36.11
N ALA A 118 31.44 1.55 -35.30
CA ALA A 118 31.29 1.04 -33.93
C ALA A 118 30.63 2.04 -32.95
N SER A 119 30.75 3.35 -33.23
CA SER A 119 30.11 4.40 -32.42
C SER A 119 28.60 4.36 -32.62
N GLU A 120 28.15 4.24 -33.87
CA GLU A 120 26.74 4.11 -34.22
C GLU A 120 26.12 2.84 -33.59
N ILE A 121 26.82 1.71 -33.63
CA ILE A 121 26.38 0.48 -32.94
C ILE A 121 26.19 0.72 -31.44
N THR A 122 27.17 1.35 -30.80
CA THR A 122 27.13 1.64 -29.36
C THR A 122 25.95 2.54 -29.01
N GLN A 123 25.71 3.57 -29.82
CA GLN A 123 24.60 4.49 -29.64
C GLN A 123 23.23 3.78 -29.78
N ILE A 124 23.05 2.93 -30.80
CA ILE A 124 21.82 2.15 -31.00
C ILE A 124 21.57 1.24 -29.79
N LEU A 125 22.60 0.51 -29.34
CA LEU A 125 22.49 -0.38 -28.18
C LEU A 125 22.16 0.39 -26.90
N ALA A 126 22.77 1.57 -26.69
CA ALA A 126 22.48 2.42 -25.55
C ALA A 126 21.01 2.87 -25.54
N TYR A 127 20.46 3.31 -26.68
CA TYR A 127 19.05 3.69 -26.78
C TYR A 127 18.09 2.52 -26.57
N GLN A 128 18.41 1.35 -27.11
CA GLN A 128 17.62 0.14 -26.90
C GLN A 128 17.59 -0.26 -25.42
N LYS A 129 18.75 -0.25 -24.77
CA LYS A 129 18.86 -0.52 -23.34
C LYS A 129 18.05 0.49 -22.52
N ALA A 130 18.20 1.79 -22.79
CA ALA A 130 17.46 2.83 -22.07
C ALA A 130 15.93 2.64 -22.21
N THR A 131 15.46 2.26 -23.40
CA THR A 131 14.04 1.96 -23.63
C THR A 131 13.58 0.74 -22.83
N ALA A 132 14.34 -0.35 -22.86
CA ALA A 132 14.00 -1.57 -22.13
C ALA A 132 13.99 -1.35 -20.61
N ASP A 133 14.93 -0.55 -20.09
CA ASP A 133 14.98 -0.18 -18.68
C ASP A 133 13.76 0.67 -18.28
N HIS A 134 13.34 1.61 -19.13
CA HIS A 134 12.12 2.40 -18.93
C HIS A 134 10.84 1.54 -18.94
N ASP A 135 10.72 0.61 -19.89
CA ASP A 135 9.58 -0.30 -19.98
C ASP A 135 9.50 -1.19 -18.74
N LYS A 136 10.63 -1.72 -18.28
CA LYS A 136 10.72 -2.50 -17.04
C LYS A 136 10.24 -1.69 -15.84
N LEU A 137 10.70 -0.44 -15.69
CA LEU A 137 10.25 0.46 -14.62
C LEU A 137 8.74 0.71 -14.67
N THR A 138 8.20 0.93 -15.87
CA THR A 138 6.76 1.11 -16.07
C THR A 138 5.96 -0.11 -15.62
N ILE A 139 6.37 -1.31 -16.06
CA ILE A 139 5.74 -2.58 -15.67
C ILE A 139 5.82 -2.79 -14.15
N THR A 140 6.99 -2.59 -13.55
CA THR A 140 7.20 -2.74 -12.10
C THR A 140 6.33 -1.78 -11.30
N ASN A 141 6.24 -0.51 -11.69
CA ASN A 141 5.42 0.48 -11.00
C ASN A 141 3.93 0.11 -11.05
N ILE A 142 3.45 -0.39 -12.17
CA ILE A 142 2.06 -0.87 -12.31
C ILE A 142 1.82 -2.10 -11.42
N ALA A 143 2.75 -3.05 -11.40
CA ALA A 143 2.65 -4.24 -10.53
C ALA A 143 2.59 -3.86 -9.03
N LEU A 144 3.47 -2.95 -8.59
CA LEU A 144 3.46 -2.45 -7.20
C LEU A 144 2.16 -1.70 -6.88
N PHE A 145 1.62 -0.95 -7.84
CA PHE A 145 0.34 -0.27 -7.67
C PHE A 145 -0.83 -1.25 -7.50
N ILE A 146 -0.88 -2.33 -8.31
CA ILE A 146 -1.87 -3.41 -8.18
C ILE A 146 -1.79 -4.03 -6.79
N GLN A 147 -0.59 -4.44 -6.35
CA GLN A 147 -0.38 -5.05 -5.04
C GLN A 147 -0.81 -4.10 -3.90
N GLY A 148 -0.53 -2.81 -4.03
CA GLY A 148 -0.97 -1.79 -3.08
C GLY A 148 -2.49 -1.66 -3.01
N LEU A 149 -3.19 -1.70 -4.14
CA LEU A 149 -4.66 -1.68 -4.19
C LEU A 149 -5.28 -2.92 -3.58
N GLU A 150 -4.74 -4.10 -3.89
CA GLU A 150 -5.21 -5.37 -3.32
C GLU A 150 -5.05 -5.39 -1.80
N LYS A 151 -3.90 -4.95 -1.29
CA LYS A 151 -3.67 -4.83 0.15
C LYS A 151 -4.69 -3.90 0.81
N LYS A 152 -4.90 -2.70 0.25
CA LYS A 152 -5.89 -1.73 0.76
C LYS A 152 -7.30 -2.30 0.77
N LYS A 153 -7.70 -2.99 -0.31
CA LYS A 153 -9.00 -3.66 -0.38
C LYS A 153 -9.15 -4.73 0.69
N LYS A 154 -8.15 -5.60 0.85
CA LYS A 154 -8.17 -6.64 1.88
C LYS A 154 -8.30 -6.03 3.29
N THR A 155 -7.50 -5.02 3.60
CA THR A 155 -7.59 -4.31 4.88
C THR A 155 -8.97 -3.70 5.10
N LEU A 156 -9.55 -3.05 4.08
CA LEU A 156 -10.90 -2.48 4.20
C LEU A 156 -11.97 -3.55 4.48
N GLU A 157 -11.89 -4.71 3.83
CA GLU A 157 -12.82 -5.82 4.07
C GLU A 157 -12.65 -6.45 5.47
N GLU A 158 -11.42 -6.49 5.99
CA GLU A 158 -11.14 -6.90 7.37
C GLU A 158 -11.69 -5.86 8.37
N GLU A 159 -11.46 -4.56 8.13
CA GLU A 159 -11.99 -3.47 8.95
C GLU A 159 -13.53 -3.51 9.02
N LYS A 160 -14.21 -3.64 7.88
CA LYS A 160 -15.68 -3.77 7.83
C LYS A 160 -16.19 -4.97 8.64
N ARG A 161 -15.47 -6.09 8.58
CA ARG A 161 -15.84 -7.30 9.34
C ARG A 161 -15.68 -7.10 10.83
N LYS A 162 -14.53 -6.56 11.27
CA LYS A 162 -14.27 -6.27 12.69
C LYS A 162 -15.29 -5.25 13.22
N LEU A 163 -15.57 -4.21 12.45
CA LEU A 163 -16.57 -3.19 12.78
C LEU A 163 -17.96 -3.80 12.96
N ALA A 164 -18.39 -4.71 12.08
CA ALA A 164 -19.68 -5.39 12.23
C ALA A 164 -19.78 -6.20 13.54
N VAL A 165 -18.70 -6.88 13.94
CA VAL A 165 -18.64 -7.61 15.22
C VAL A 165 -18.73 -6.65 16.40
N VAL A 166 -17.89 -5.61 16.40
CA VAL A 166 -17.87 -4.59 17.48
C VAL A 166 -19.24 -3.93 17.65
N LYS A 167 -19.94 -3.63 16.54
CA LYS A 167 -21.29 -3.06 16.59
C LYS A 167 -22.30 -4.03 17.22
N ALA A 168 -22.29 -5.29 16.78
CA ALA A 168 -23.19 -6.31 17.34
C ALA A 168 -22.96 -6.51 18.84
N ASP A 169 -21.71 -6.42 19.31
CA ASP A 169 -21.38 -6.55 20.72
C ASP A 169 -21.75 -5.30 21.52
N LEU A 170 -21.59 -4.10 20.94
CA LEU A 170 -22.12 -2.86 21.53
C LEU A 170 -23.64 -2.89 21.68
N ASP A 171 -24.36 -3.38 20.68
CA ASP A 171 -25.83 -3.46 20.71
C ASP A 171 -26.31 -4.38 21.84
N LYS A 172 -25.60 -5.48 22.13
CA LYS A 172 -25.91 -6.39 23.26
C LYS A 172 -25.66 -5.77 24.63
N ILE A 173 -24.74 -4.82 24.74
CA ILE A 173 -24.37 -4.16 26.00
C ILE A 173 -25.34 -3.00 26.31
N VAL A 174 -25.89 -2.40 25.26
CA VAL A 174 -26.72 -1.18 25.33
C VAL A 174 -28.21 -1.48 25.33
N GLY A 175 -28.63 -2.56 24.65
CA GLY A 175 -30.01 -3.05 24.63
C GLY A 175 -30.37 -3.84 25.88
#